data_AF-A0A931SH86-F1
#
_entry.id   AF-A0A931SH86-F1
#
_cell.length_a   1.000
_cell.length_b   1.000
_cell.length_c   1.000
_cell.angle_alpha   90.00
_cell.angle_beta   90.00
_cell.angle_gamma   90.00
#
_symmetry.space_group_name_H-M   'P 1'
#
loop_
_entity.id
_entity.type
_entity.pdbx_description
1 polymer ?
#
loop_
_entity_poly.entity_id
_entity_poly.type
_entity_poly.pdbx_seq_one_letter_code
_entity_poly.pdbx_strand_id
1 'polypeptide(L)'
;LLEGGFGKRASFHPPELCYVGSDFDILAREPILVSANGQARRVMRLVIAQRGQQVEAWYWFTVDDRTTHNYYQQQLWLITDAVLRRPTEGTLVRISTPLGDDPDASHRRLLAFLTSFESANAARQVARDGV
;
A
#
# COMPACT_ATOMS: atom_id res chain seq x y z
N LEU A 1 1.56 -39.67 8.04
CA LEU A 1 2.48 -38.65 7.47
C LEU A 1 1.70 -37.76 6.50
N LEU A 2 0.96 -36.77 7.00
CA LEU A 2 0.46 -35.64 6.21
C LEU A 2 0.32 -34.44 7.15
N GLU A 3 1.44 -33.91 7.62
CA GLU A 3 1.49 -32.57 8.22
C GLU A 3 1.68 -31.55 7.11
N GLY A 4 0.59 -31.27 6.38
CA GLY A 4 0.49 -30.12 5.49
C GLY A 4 -0.10 -28.96 6.26
N GLY A 5 0.73 -28.22 6.99
CA GLY A 5 0.32 -27.01 7.69
C GLY A 5 -0.32 -26.02 6.73
N PHE A 6 -1.59 -25.69 6.96
CA PHE A 6 -2.24 -24.55 6.31
C PHE A 6 -1.49 -23.29 6.75
N GLY A 7 -0.59 -22.84 5.87
CA GLY A 7 0.20 -21.63 6.03
C GLY A 7 -0.68 -20.45 6.43
N LYS A 8 -0.13 -19.63 7.33
CA LYS A 8 -0.69 -18.38 7.84
C LYS A 8 -1.07 -17.46 6.67
N ARG A 9 -2.26 -17.63 6.09
CA ARG A 9 -2.84 -16.69 5.14
C ARG A 9 -3.34 -15.50 5.94
N ALA A 10 -2.45 -14.56 6.23
CA ALA A 10 -2.87 -13.19 6.45
C ALA A 10 -3.68 -12.80 5.21
N SER A 11 -5.00 -12.80 5.33
CA SER A 11 -5.85 -12.46 4.19
C SER A 11 -5.58 -11.00 3.88
N PHE A 12 -5.37 -10.66 2.62
CA PHE A 12 -5.31 -9.26 2.23
C PHE A 12 -6.70 -8.68 2.43
N HIS A 13 -6.82 -7.72 3.34
CA HIS A 13 -8.02 -6.92 3.53
C HIS A 13 -7.69 -5.46 3.20
N PRO A 14 -8.65 -4.70 2.65
CA PRO A 14 -8.59 -3.25 2.69
C PRO A 14 -8.20 -2.78 4.11
N PRO A 15 -7.18 -1.91 4.28
CA PRO A 15 -6.77 -1.42 5.59
C PRO A 15 -7.93 -0.86 6.43
N GLU A 16 -8.94 -0.32 5.75
CA GLU A 16 -10.18 0.19 6.33
C GLU A 16 -10.88 -0.81 7.25
N LEU A 17 -10.80 -2.12 6.96
CA LEU A 17 -11.40 -3.15 7.81
C LEU A 17 -10.69 -3.29 9.16
N CYS A 18 -9.36 -3.11 9.19
CA CYS A 18 -8.60 -3.10 10.43
C CYS A 18 -8.84 -1.82 11.24
N TYR A 19 -9.03 -0.69 10.56
CA TYR A 19 -9.29 0.60 11.18
C TYR A 19 -10.68 0.66 11.82
N VAL A 20 -11.72 0.21 11.13
CA VAL A 20 -13.08 0.16 11.68
C VAL A 20 -13.18 -0.80 12.86
N GLY A 21 -12.42 -1.91 12.85
CA GLY A 21 -12.35 -2.84 13.99
C GLY A 21 -11.54 -2.35 15.19
N SER A 22 -10.86 -1.21 15.09
CA SER A 22 -9.98 -0.64 16.12
C SER A 22 -10.40 0.78 16.55
N ASP A 23 -11.67 1.14 16.39
CA ASP A 23 -12.25 2.44 16.75
C ASP A 23 -11.61 3.65 16.03
N PHE A 24 -11.27 3.51 14.75
CA PHE A 24 -10.87 4.65 13.91
C PHE A 24 -12.05 5.20 13.11
N ASP A 25 -12.22 6.52 13.13
CA ASP A 25 -13.16 7.22 12.26
C ASP A 25 -12.51 7.48 10.90
N ILE A 26 -13.14 7.07 9.81
CA ILE A 26 -12.69 7.39 8.45
C ILE A 26 -13.22 8.77 8.08
N LEU A 27 -12.33 9.76 7.99
CA LEU A 27 -12.68 11.15 7.68
C LEU A 27 -12.70 11.44 6.18
N ALA A 28 -11.77 10.83 5.43
CA ALA A 28 -11.71 10.99 3.97
C ALA A 28 -11.13 9.75 3.31
N ARG A 29 -11.61 9.43 2.10
CA ARG A 29 -11.12 8.33 1.28
C ARG A 29 -11.27 8.66 -0.19
N GLU A 30 -10.16 8.78 -0.90
CA GLU A 30 -10.16 9.16 -2.31
C GLU A 30 -8.93 8.65 -3.06
N PRO A 31 -9.05 8.24 -4.32
CA PRO A 31 -7.89 7.95 -5.14
C PRO A 31 -7.19 9.25 -5.53
N ILE A 32 -5.88 9.32 -5.34
CA ILE A 32 -5.04 10.45 -5.76
C ILE A 32 -3.95 9.97 -6.71
N LEU A 33 -3.49 10.87 -7.59
CA LEU A 33 -2.31 10.65 -8.42
C LEU A 33 -1.11 11.32 -7.76
N VAL A 34 -0.07 10.54 -7.47
CA VAL A 34 1.19 11.02 -6.91
C VAL A 34 2.32 10.73 -7.88
N SER A 35 3.33 11.60 -7.93
CA SER A 35 4.49 11.43 -8.80
C SER A 35 5.76 11.52 -7.97
N ALA A 36 6.49 10.42 -7.87
CA ALA A 36 7.78 10.32 -7.18
C ALA A 36 8.85 9.87 -8.18
N ASN A 37 10.01 10.53 -8.19
CA ASN A 37 11.11 10.24 -9.14
C ASN A 37 10.68 10.12 -10.62
N GLY A 38 9.71 10.94 -11.04
CA GLY A 38 9.17 10.92 -12.41
C GLY A 38 8.22 9.75 -12.73
N GLN A 39 7.90 8.90 -11.75
CA GLN A 39 6.94 7.81 -11.87
C GLN A 39 5.62 8.20 -11.22
N ALA A 40 4.56 8.27 -12.03
CA ALA A 40 3.22 8.54 -11.54
C ALA A 40 2.54 7.24 -11.07
N ARG A 41 1.93 7.28 -9.89
CA ARG A 41 1.17 6.15 -9.31
C ARG A 41 -0.16 6.65 -8.76
N ARG A 42 -1.22 5.89 -9.02
CA ARG A 42 -2.50 6.08 -8.32
C ARG A 42 -2.46 5.34 -6.99
N VAL A 43 -2.71 6.06 -5.91
CA VAL A 43 -2.79 5.52 -4.55
C VAL A 43 -4.16 5.85 -3.97
N MET A 44 -4.62 5.08 -2.99
CA MET A 44 -5.75 5.48 -2.17
C MET A 44 -5.24 6.34 -1.03
N ARG A 45 -5.73 7.58 -0.94
CA ARG A 45 -5.57 8.44 0.21
C ARG A 45 -6.66 8.12 1.22
N LEU A 46 -6.26 7.96 2.47
CA LEU A 46 -7.14 7.68 3.59
C LEU A 46 -6.77 8.62 4.75
N VAL A 47 -7.73 9.41 5.23
CA VAL A 47 -7.59 10.19 6.46
C VAL A 47 -8.42 9.52 7.53
N ILE A 48 -7.79 9.17 8.64
CA ILE A 48 -8.41 8.50 9.78
C ILE A 48 -8.18 9.30 11.06
N ALA A 49 -9.12 9.21 12.00
CA ALA A 49 -8.98 9.76 13.34
C ALA A 49 -9.10 8.68 14.41
N GLN A 50 -8.31 8.79 15.47
CA GLN A 50 -8.45 7.99 16.67
C GLN A 50 -8.03 8.81 17.89
N ARG A 51 -8.88 8.85 18.92
CA ARG A 51 -8.58 9.50 20.22
C ARG A 51 -8.05 10.94 20.07
N GLY A 52 -8.62 11.71 19.14
CA GLY A 52 -8.24 13.10 18.88
C GLY A 52 -7.00 13.29 18.01
N GLN A 53 -6.34 12.22 17.55
CA GLN A 53 -5.25 12.30 16.58
C GLN A 53 -5.74 11.94 15.18
N GLN A 54 -5.33 12.72 14.19
CA GLN A 54 -5.61 12.45 12.78
C GLN A 54 -4.35 11.98 12.07
N VAL A 55 -4.50 10.96 11.22
CA VAL A 55 -3.42 10.37 10.43
C VAL A 55 -3.85 10.34 8.98
N GLU A 56 -2.95 10.74 8.10
CA GLU A 56 -3.08 10.50 6.66
C GLU A 56 -2.25 9.27 6.29
N ALA A 57 -2.86 8.35 5.57
CA ALA A 57 -2.23 7.18 5.02
C ALA A 57 -2.45 7.11 3.50
N TRP A 58 -1.40 6.77 2.77
CA TRP A 58 -1.51 6.35 1.37
C TRP A 58 -1.27 4.86 1.28
N TYR A 59 -2.11 4.18 0.52
CA TYR A 59 -1.92 2.77 0.26
C TYR A 59 -2.18 2.39 -1.19
N TRP A 60 -1.54 1.31 -1.61
CA TRP A 60 -1.77 0.66 -2.89
C TRP A 60 -1.38 -0.81 -2.78
N PHE A 61 -1.81 -1.56 -3.78
CA PHE A 61 -1.56 -2.99 -3.91
C PHE A 61 -0.61 -3.23 -5.08
N THR A 62 0.22 -4.25 -4.94
CA THR A 62 1.05 -4.78 -6.03
C THR A 62 0.71 -6.24 -6.27
N VAL A 63 0.88 -6.66 -7.51
CA VAL A 63 0.84 -8.06 -7.96
C VAL A 63 1.93 -8.20 -9.02
N ASP A 64 3.08 -8.75 -8.61
CA ASP A 64 4.31 -8.75 -9.41
C ASP A 64 4.68 -7.32 -9.88
N ASP A 65 4.61 -7.05 -11.18
CA ASP A 65 4.90 -5.75 -11.81
C ASP A 65 3.68 -4.80 -11.88
N ARG A 66 2.48 -5.31 -11.60
CA ARG A 66 1.23 -4.52 -11.65
C ARG A 66 0.99 -3.83 -10.32
N THR A 67 0.44 -2.61 -10.38
CA THR A 67 0.02 -1.87 -9.18
C THR A 67 -1.40 -1.34 -9.33
N THR A 68 -2.14 -1.28 -8.22
CA THR A 68 -3.50 -0.71 -8.19
C THR A 68 -3.84 -0.16 -6.82
N HIS A 69 -4.63 0.91 -6.76
CA HIS A 69 -5.24 1.39 -5.52
C HIS A 69 -6.53 0.64 -5.17
N ASN A 70 -7.05 -0.20 -6.09
CA ASN A 70 -8.32 -0.89 -5.95
C ASN A 70 -8.11 -2.34 -5.51
N TYR A 71 -8.56 -2.65 -4.29
CA TYR A 71 -8.50 -3.98 -3.71
C TYR A 71 -9.15 -5.07 -4.59
N TYR A 72 -10.33 -4.81 -5.15
CA TYR A 72 -11.04 -5.80 -5.97
C TYR A 72 -10.27 -6.11 -7.26
N GLN A 73 -9.60 -5.12 -7.83
CA GLN A 73 -8.74 -5.32 -8.98
C GLN A 73 -7.54 -6.19 -8.62
N GLN A 74 -6.92 -5.96 -7.46
CA GLN A 74 -5.84 -6.82 -6.97
C GLN A 74 -6.31 -8.27 -6.81
N GLN A 75 -7.47 -8.48 -6.18
CA GLN A 75 -8.02 -9.83 -5.99
C GLN A 75 -8.32 -10.51 -7.33
N LEU A 76 -8.86 -9.78 -8.30
CA LEU A 76 -9.11 -10.33 -9.64
C LEU A 76 -7.81 -10.78 -10.33
N TRP A 77 -6.72 -9.99 -10.21
CA TRP A 77 -5.41 -10.39 -10.74
C TRP A 77 -4.90 -11.66 -10.07
N LEU A 78 -4.89 -11.71 -8.74
CA LEU A 78 -4.44 -12.89 -7.99
C LEU A 78 -5.24 -14.15 -8.34
N ILE A 79 -6.56 -14.03 -8.45
CA ILE A 79 -7.43 -15.16 -8.85
C ILE A 79 -7.09 -15.60 -10.28
N THR A 80 -6.94 -14.65 -11.20
CA THR A 80 -6.63 -14.95 -12.61
C THR A 80 -5.30 -15.67 -12.74
N ASP A 81 -4.26 -15.20 -12.05
CA ASP A 81 -2.93 -15.80 -12.10
C ASP A 81 -2.90 -17.19 -11.44
N ALA A 82 -3.65 -17.37 -10.34
CA ALA A 82 -3.84 -18.69 -9.73
C ALA A 82 -4.53 -19.68 -10.67
N VAL A 83 -5.57 -19.26 -11.40
CA VAL A 83 -6.26 -20.08 -12.42
C VAL A 83 -5.31 -20.46 -13.55
N LEU A 84 -4.44 -19.53 -13.95
CA LEU A 84 -3.43 -19.75 -14.99
C LEU A 84 -2.17 -20.47 -14.48
N ARG A 85 -2.14 -20.89 -13.20
CA ARG A 85 -0.99 -21.54 -12.54
C ARG A 85 0.31 -20.75 -12.64
N ARG A 86 0.21 -19.42 -12.58
CA ARG A 86 1.37 -18.53 -12.53
C ARG A 86 1.77 -18.30 -11.07
N PRO A 87 3.05 -18.49 -10.71
CA PRO A 87 3.53 -18.07 -9.40
C PRO A 87 3.45 -16.54 -9.35
N THR A 88 2.67 -16.01 -8.42
CA THR A 88 2.41 -14.59 -8.28
C THR A 88 2.34 -14.22 -6.81
N GLU A 89 2.92 -13.07 -6.46
CA GLU A 89 2.90 -12.53 -5.10
C GLU A 89 2.16 -11.19 -5.06
N GLY A 90 1.16 -11.11 -4.19
CA GLY A 90 0.43 -9.88 -3.90
C GLY A 90 1.00 -9.18 -2.68
N THR A 91 1.15 -7.84 -2.71
CA THR A 91 1.55 -7.05 -1.53
C THR A 91 0.64 -5.85 -1.34
N LEU A 92 0.41 -5.47 -0.08
CA LEU A 92 -0.17 -4.17 0.31
C LEU A 92 0.97 -3.27 0.78
N VAL A 93 1.15 -2.13 0.12
CA VAL A 93 2.05 -1.08 0.57
C VAL A 93 1.23 0.02 1.22
N ARG A 94 1.61 0.42 2.43
CA ARG A 94 0.97 1.50 3.18
C ARG A 94 2.04 2.38 3.81
N ILE A 95 1.92 3.68 3.61
CA ILE A 95 2.74 4.71 4.25
C ILE A 95 1.80 5.68 4.97
N SER A 96 2.19 6.18 6.14
CA SER A 96 1.33 7.03 6.95
C SER A 96 2.11 8.06 7.76
N THR A 97 1.48 9.19 8.03
CA THR A 97 2.04 10.28 8.84
C THR A 97 0.91 10.98 9.60
N PRO A 98 1.16 11.59 10.78
CA PRO A 98 0.19 12.47 11.41
C PRO A 98 -0.27 13.55 10.41
N LEU A 99 -1.57 13.89 10.43
CA LEU A 99 -2.11 14.92 9.52
C LEU A 99 -1.46 16.28 9.82
N GLY A 100 -1.48 16.68 11.09
CA GLY A 100 -1.03 18.00 11.55
C GLY A 100 -2.07 19.10 11.25
N ASP A 101 -1.73 20.34 11.59
CA ASP A 101 -2.66 21.48 11.45
C ASP A 101 -2.60 22.14 10.06
N ASP A 102 -1.49 21.99 9.35
CA ASP A 102 -1.33 22.44 7.96
C ASP A 102 -1.91 21.37 7.01
N PRO A 103 -2.95 21.71 6.20
CA PRO A 103 -3.61 20.77 5.29
C PRO A 103 -2.67 20.04 4.33
N ASP A 104 -1.55 20.64 3.95
CA ASP A 104 -0.63 20.09 2.94
C ASP A 104 0.63 19.46 3.54
N ALA A 105 0.86 19.61 4.85
CA ALA A 105 2.08 19.14 5.48
C ALA A 105 2.19 17.60 5.46
N SER A 106 1.08 16.90 5.67
CA SER A 106 1.03 15.43 5.57
C SER A 106 1.39 14.97 4.16
N HIS A 107 0.80 15.59 3.13
CA HIS A 107 1.05 15.27 1.74
C HIS A 107 2.53 15.43 1.39
N ARG A 108 3.15 16.57 1.76
CA ARG A 108 4.57 16.82 1.51
C ARG A 108 5.46 15.79 2.21
N ARG A 109 5.16 15.43 3.47
CA ARG A 109 5.91 14.39 4.22
C ARG A 109 5.82 13.03 3.52
N LEU A 110 4.63 12.61 3.11
CA LEU A 110 4.42 11.33 2.43
C LEU A 110 5.10 11.30 1.06
N LEU A 111 5.02 12.39 0.29
CA LEU A 111 5.68 12.48 -1.01
C LEU A 111 7.20 12.45 -0.89
N ALA A 112 7.77 13.19 0.07
CA ALA A 112 9.20 13.18 0.35
C ALA A 112 9.68 11.79 0.81
N PHE A 113 8.90 11.11 1.66
CA PHE A 113 9.19 9.75 2.06
C PHE A 113 9.17 8.79 0.87
N LEU A 114 8.11 8.82 0.04
CA LEU A 114 8.00 7.96 -1.12
C LEU A 114 9.16 8.15 -2.11
N THR A 115 9.50 9.41 -2.38
CA THR A 115 10.61 9.78 -3.27
C THR A 115 11.94 9.22 -2.75
N SER A 116 12.23 9.39 -1.46
CA SER A 116 13.49 8.87 -0.88
C SER A 116 13.53 7.34 -0.79
N PHE A 117 12.40 6.71 -0.48
CA PHE A 117 12.25 5.25 -0.43
C PHE A 117 12.50 4.60 -1.78
N GLU A 118 11.91 5.14 -2.85
CA GLU A 118 12.10 4.62 -4.21
C GLU A 118 13.55 4.78 -4.69
N SER A 119 14.17 5.94 -4.44
CA SER A 119 15.59 6.16 -4.78
C SER A 119 16.51 5.19 -4.06
N ALA A 120 16.28 4.94 -2.77
CA ALA A 120 17.07 4.00 -1.98
C ALA A 120 16.91 2.55 -2.47
N ASN A 121 15.70 2.17 -2.89
CA ASN A 121 15.45 0.82 -3.41
C ASN A 121 16.04 0.61 -4.81
N ALA A 122 15.96 1.61 -5.69
CA ALA A 122 16.60 1.54 -7.00
C ALA A 122 18.11 1.31 -6.87
N ALA A 123 18.78 2.05 -5.99
CA ALA A 123 20.21 1.88 -5.73
C ALA A 123 20.56 0.47 -5.21
N ARG A 124 19.72 -0.09 -4.33
CA ARG A 124 19.89 -1.47 -3.82
C ARG A 124 19.69 -2.53 -4.89
N GLN A 125 18.75 -2.33 -5.81
CA GLN A 125 18.50 -3.27 -6.91
C GLN A 125 19.69 -3.31 -7.87
N VAL A 126 20.21 -2.15 -8.28
CA VAL A 126 21.41 -2.05 -9.13
C VAL A 126 22.62 -2.75 -8.49
N ALA A 127 22.80 -2.60 -7.18
CA ALA A 127 23.88 -3.28 -6.46
C ALA A 127 23.71 -4.81 -6.39
N ARG A 128 22.49 -5.33 -6.48
CA ARG A 128 22.20 -6.78 -6.49
C ARG A 128 22.38 -7.40 -7.87
N ASP A 129 21.99 -6.69 -8.92
CA ASP A 129 22.02 -7.19 -10.30
C ASP A 129 23.40 -7.09 -10.96
N GLY A 130 24.32 -6.30 -10.37
CA GLY A 130 25.69 -6.14 -10.81
C GLY A 130 26.71 -7.11 -10.19
N VAL A 131 26.27 -8.12 -9.44
CA VAL A 131 27.11 -9.16 -8.79
C VAL A 131 26.88 -10.52 -9.44
#